data_AF-A0A9Q4TKX8-F1
#
_entry.id   AF-A0A9Q4TKX8-F1
#
_cell.length_a   1.000
_cell.length_b   1.000
_cell.length_c   1.000
_cell.angle_alpha   90.00
_cell.angle_beta   90.00
_cell.angle_gamma   90.00
#
_symmetry.space_group_name_H-M   'P 1'
#
loop_
_entity.id
_entity.type
_entity.pdbx_description
1 polymer ?
#
loop_
_entity_poly.entity_id
_entity_poly.type
_entity_poly.pdbx_seq_one_letter_code
_entity_poly.pdbx_strand_id
1 'polypeptide(L)'
;MKICVLGAGTMGSGIAQAFAVKGHKVILRDIKDEFVERGLNVINKSLSRLVKKGKMEEGKKEEILSNITGTVDLNMAADCDLVVEAAIENMEIKKQIFSEL
;
A
#
# COMPACT_ATOMS: atom_id res chain seq x y z
N MET A 1 -13.31 5.26 3.03
CA MET A 1 -12.74 5.26 1.68
C MET A 1 -11.87 4.04 1.50
N LYS A 2 -11.97 3.42 0.33
CA LYS A 2 -11.10 2.36 -0.16
C LYS A 2 -10.12 2.97 -1.16
N ILE A 3 -8.83 2.76 -0.95
CA ILE A 3 -7.77 3.42 -1.71
C ILE A 3 -6.90 2.35 -2.34
N CYS A 4 -6.60 2.49 -3.63
CA CYS A 4 -5.62 1.64 -4.30
C CYS A 4 -4.31 2.40 -4.47
N VAL A 5 -3.20 1.79 -4.09
CA VAL A 5 -1.84 2.30 -4.31
C VAL A 5 -1.15 1.37 -5.28
N LEU A 6 -0.78 1.90 -6.46
CA LEU A 6 -0.13 1.15 -7.52
C LEU A 6 1.39 1.31 -7.40
N GLY A 7 2.08 0.22 -7.07
CA GLY A 7 3.50 0.17 -6.75
C GLY A 7 3.71 -0.08 -5.27
N ALA A 8 4.45 -1.14 -4.92
CA ALA A 8 4.78 -1.55 -3.56
C ALA A 8 6.24 -1.21 -3.18
N GLY A 9 6.89 -0.33 -3.95
CA GLY A 9 8.19 0.24 -3.62
C GLY A 9 8.17 1.15 -2.38
N THR A 10 9.26 1.88 -2.15
CA THR A 10 9.42 2.76 -0.98
C THR A 10 8.29 3.79 -0.85
N MET A 11 7.98 4.51 -1.94
CA MET A 11 6.94 5.54 -1.96
C MET A 11 5.56 4.92 -1.74
N GLY A 12 5.20 3.90 -2.53
CA GLY A 12 3.88 3.25 -2.42
C GLY A 12 3.63 2.62 -1.06
N SER A 13 4.63 1.99 -0.45
CA SER A 13 4.54 1.48 0.92
C SER A 13 4.29 2.59 1.94
N GLY A 14 4.98 3.73 1.80
CA GLY A 14 4.79 4.89 2.67
C GLY A 14 3.40 5.52 2.52
N ILE A 15 2.92 5.66 1.28
CA ILE A 15 1.58 6.17 0.97
C ILE A 15 0.51 5.24 1.55
N ALA A 16 0.64 3.93 1.31
CA ALA A 16 -0.28 2.93 1.84
C ALA A 16 -0.33 2.96 3.38
N GLN A 17 0.84 3.02 4.03
CA GLN A 17 0.91 3.18 5.48
C GLN A 17 0.22 4.48 5.95
N ALA A 18 0.43 5.60 5.27
CA ALA A 18 -0.14 6.89 5.66
C ALA A 18 -1.67 6.86 5.69
N PHE A 19 -2.30 6.22 4.69
CA PHE A 19 -3.74 6.03 4.66
C PHE A 19 -4.23 4.99 5.67
N ALA A 20 -3.54 3.86 5.81
CA ALA A 20 -3.92 2.79 6.72
C ALA A 20 -3.89 3.23 8.19
N VAL A 21 -2.92 4.08 8.58
CA VAL A 21 -2.82 4.70 9.91
C VAL A 21 -4.04 5.58 10.21
N LYS A 22 -4.67 6.15 9.19
CA LYS A 22 -5.89 6.95 9.29
C LYS A 22 -7.18 6.11 9.24
N GLY A 23 -7.07 4.79 9.21
CA GLY A 23 -8.21 3.87 9.25
C GLY A 23 -8.86 3.62 7.88
N HIS A 24 -8.24 4.03 6.78
CA HIS A 24 -8.75 3.71 5.45
C HIS A 24 -8.36 2.30 5.03
N LYS A 25 -9.23 1.64 4.24
CA LYS A 25 -8.89 0.36 3.59
C LYS A 25 -7.99 0.63 2.40
N VAL A 26 -6.86 -0.05 2.33
CA VAL A 26 -5.83 0.18 1.31
C VAL A 26 -5.56 -1.11 0.57
N ILE A 27 -5.67 -1.07 -0.76
CA ILE A 27 -5.14 -2.08 -1.66
C ILE A 27 -3.72 -1.64 -2.05
N LEU A 28 -2.72 -2.44 -1.72
CA LEU A 28 -1.34 -2.25 -2.18
C LEU A 28 -1.10 -3.22 -3.32
N ARG A 29 -1.04 -2.70 -4.54
CA ARG A 29 -0.88 -3.52 -5.74
C ARG A 29 0.49 -3.35 -6.37
N ASP A 30 1.09 -4.44 -6.83
CA ASP A 30 2.28 -4.40 -7.70
C ASP A 30 2.16 -5.48 -8.79
N ILE A 31 3.11 -5.55 -9.71
CA ILE A 31 3.09 -6.51 -10.83
C ILE A 31 3.53 -7.92 -10.44
N LYS A 32 4.10 -8.11 -9.26
CA LYS A 32 4.57 -9.41 -8.74
C LYS A 32 4.39 -9.50 -7.23
N ASP A 33 4.08 -10.69 -6.73
CA ASP A 33 3.90 -10.94 -5.30
C ASP A 33 5.14 -10.57 -4.48
N GLU A 34 6.34 -10.83 -5.00
CA GLU A 34 7.60 -10.48 -4.33
C GLU A 34 7.74 -8.98 -4.01
N PHE A 35 7.14 -8.11 -4.83
CA PHE A 35 7.16 -6.66 -4.61
C PHE A 35 6.11 -6.25 -3.60
N VAL A 36 4.92 -6.84 -3.69
CA VAL A 36 3.83 -6.65 -2.72
C VAL A 36 4.28 -7.06 -1.32
N GLU A 37 4.83 -8.26 -1.17
CA GLU A 37 5.36 -8.76 0.10
C GLU A 37 6.47 -7.87 0.65
N ARG A 38 7.36 -7.38 -0.21
CA ARG A 38 8.41 -6.43 0.20
C ARG A 38 7.79 -5.15 0.75
N GLY A 39 6.78 -4.60 0.09
CA GLY A 39 6.10 -3.40 0.54
C GLY A 39 5.38 -3.59 1.88
N LEU A 40 4.62 -4.68 2.02
CA LEU A 40 3.97 -5.05 3.29
C LEU A 40 4.99 -5.22 4.42
N ASN A 41 6.13 -5.84 4.14
CA ASN A 41 7.23 -5.99 5.10
C ASN A 41 7.85 -4.64 5.51
N VAL A 42 7.98 -3.69 4.59
CA VAL A 42 8.46 -2.33 4.90
C VAL A 42 7.49 -1.65 5.87
N ILE A 43 6.19 -1.73 5.61
CA ILE A 43 5.15 -1.16 6.47
C ILE A 43 5.17 -1.80 7.86
N ASN A 44 5.20 -3.13 7.93
CA ASN A 44 5.26 -3.86 9.20
C ASN A 44 6.50 -3.50 10.02
N LYS A 45 7.69 -3.41 9.39
CA LYS A 45 8.93 -2.99 10.06
C LYS A 45 8.84 -1.55 10.58
N SER A 46 8.26 -0.65 9.79
CA SER A 46 8.04 0.76 10.15
C SER A 46 7.17 0.89 11.40
N LEU A 47 6.01 0.22 11.43
CA LEU A 47 5.09 0.22 12.57
C LEU A 47 5.70 -0.48 13.79
N SER A 48 6.37 -1.62 13.60
CA SER A 48 7.06 -2.33 14.68
C SER A 48 8.13 -1.47 15.35
N ARG A 49 8.80 -0.58 14.60
CA ARG A 49 9.75 0.38 15.16
C ARG A 49 9.07 1.41 16.05
N LEU A 50 7.85 1.82 15.74
CA LEU A 50 7.06 2.73 16.59
C LEU A 50 6.63 2.03 17.89
N VAL A 51 6.21 0.77 17.81
CA VAL A 51 5.87 -0.03 18.99
C VAL A 51 7.08 -0.21 19.90
N LYS A 52 8.23 -0.61 19.35
CA LYS A 52 9.49 -0.75 20.11
C LYS A 52 9.94 0.55 20.79
N LYS A 53 9.55 1.71 20.25
CA LYS A 53 9.83 3.03 20.82
C LYS A 53 8.79 3.50 21.84
N GLY A 54 7.77 2.68 22.14
CA GLY A 54 6.67 3.05 23.03
C GLY A 54 5.74 4.13 22.46
N LYS A 55 5.78 4.37 21.14
CA LYS A 55 4.96 5.41 20.47
C LYS A 55 3.65 4.86 19.90
N MET A 56 3.44 3.56 20.00
CA MET A 56 2.27 2.85 19.47
C MET A 56 2.12 1.54 20.25
N GLU A 57 0.87 1.11 20.47
CA GLU A 57 0.57 -0.21 21.04
C GLU A 57 0.56 -1.29 19.96
N GLU A 58 0.89 -2.54 20.31
CA GLU A 58 0.91 -3.66 19.34
C GLU A 58 -0.48 -3.87 18.71
N GLY A 59 -1.57 -3.79 19.50
CA GLY A 59 -2.93 -3.92 18.99
C GLY A 59 -3.29 -2.85 17.94
N LYS A 60 -2.77 -1.62 18.10
CA LYS A 60 -2.97 -0.57 17.09
C LYS A 60 -2.20 -0.86 15.81
N LYS A 61 -1.00 -1.41 15.91
CA LYS A 61 -0.23 -1.86 14.74
C LYS A 61 -1.00 -2.95 13.98
N GLU A 62 -1.53 -3.95 14.68
CA GLU A 62 -2.31 -5.04 14.07
C GLU A 62 -3.56 -4.50 13.36
N GLU A 63 -4.29 -3.57 13.99
CA GLU A 63 -5.43 -2.88 13.37
C GLU A 63 -5.02 -2.18 12.07
N ILE A 64 -3.90 -1.45 12.07
CA ILE A 64 -3.39 -0.74 10.87
C ILE A 64 -3.01 -1.74 9.77
N LEU A 65 -2.32 -2.82 10.10
CA LEU A 65 -1.96 -3.86 9.13
C LEU A 65 -3.19 -4.55 8.55
N SER A 66 -4.23 -4.77 9.35
CA SER A 66 -5.51 -5.34 8.90
C SER A 66 -6.27 -4.47 7.88
N ASN A 67 -5.90 -3.20 7.78
CA ASN A 67 -6.47 -2.29 6.78
C ASN A 67 -5.81 -2.40 5.41
N ILE A 68 -4.69 -3.12 5.29
CA ILE A 68 -3.92 -3.23 4.04
C ILE A 68 -4.09 -4.61 3.44
N THR A 69 -4.50 -4.67 2.18
CA THR A 69 -4.56 -5.90 1.39
C THR A 69 -3.56 -5.80 0.25
N GLY A 70 -2.60 -6.73 0.21
CA GLY A 70 -1.66 -6.85 -0.90
C GLY A 70 -2.25 -7.66 -2.05
N THR A 71 -1.99 -7.28 -3.31
CA THR A 71 -2.47 -8.01 -4.48
C THR A 71 -1.60 -7.77 -5.71
N VAL A 72 -1.67 -8.65 -6.70
CA VAL A 72 -1.17 -8.39 -8.06
C VAL A 72 -2.29 -8.06 -9.05
N ASP A 73 -3.54 -8.29 -8.64
CA ASP A 73 -4.73 -8.09 -9.45
C ASP A 73 -5.12 -6.60 -9.50
N LEU A 74 -5.05 -6.02 -10.70
CA LEU A 74 -5.43 -4.63 -10.93
C LEU A 74 -6.95 -4.41 -10.81
N ASN A 75 -7.77 -5.44 -11.03
CA ASN A 75 -9.23 -5.31 -10.98
C ASN A 75 -9.75 -4.88 -9.59
N MET A 76 -8.96 -5.10 -8.53
CA MET A 76 -9.28 -4.61 -7.19
C MET A 76 -9.32 -3.08 -7.08
N ALA A 77 -8.73 -2.35 -8.05
CA ALA A 77 -8.80 -0.90 -8.13
C ALA A 77 -10.20 -0.39 -8.53
N ALA A 78 -11.01 -1.19 -9.24
CA ALA A 78 -12.32 -0.76 -9.76
C ALA A 78 -13.34 -0.37 -8.67
N ASP A 79 -13.20 -0.94 -7.47
CA ASP A 79 -14.05 -0.67 -6.30
C ASP A 79 -13.44 0.38 -5.35
N CYS A 80 -12.37 1.07 -5.76
CA CYS A 80 -11.69 2.07 -4.92
C CYS A 80 -12.18 3.50 -5.21
N ASP A 81 -12.32 4.31 -4.17
CA ASP A 81 -12.69 5.72 -4.26
C ASP A 81 -11.53 6.60 -4.77
N LEU A 82 -10.30 6.15 -4.56
CA LEU A 82 -9.07 6.84 -4.94
C LEU A 82 -8.01 5.85 -5.39
N VAL A 83 -7.35 6.15 -6.50
CA VAL A 83 -6.17 5.41 -6.98
C VAL A 83 -4.96 6.35 -6.95
N VAL A 84 -3.89 5.93 -6.30
CA VAL A 84 -2.61 6.65 -6.22
C VAL A 84 -1.55 5.84 -6.95
N GLU A 85 -1.06 6.37 -8.06
CA GLU A 85 -0.01 5.73 -8.84
C GLU A 85 1.37 6.12 -8.29
N ALA A 86 2.19 5.12 -7.97
CA ALA A 86 3.52 5.23 -7.38
C ALA A 86 4.48 4.16 -7.94
N ALA A 87 4.29 3.79 -9.21
CA ALA A 87 5.17 2.92 -9.97
C ALA A 87 6.42 3.67 -10.47
N ILE A 88 7.27 2.96 -11.20
CA ILE A 88 8.53 3.49 -11.74
C ILE A 88 8.27 4.74 -12.58
N GLU A 89 9.19 5.70 -12.53
CA GLU A 89 9.14 6.96 -13.27
C GLU A 89 9.47 6.74 -14.76
N ASN A 90 8.57 6.04 -15.45
CA ASN A 90 8.60 5.82 -16.88
C ASN A 90 7.24 6.21 -17.48
N MET A 91 7.26 7.11 -18.46
CA MET A 91 6.05 7.68 -19.05
C MET A 91 5.17 6.64 -19.76
N GLU A 92 5.77 5.68 -20.47
CA GLU A 92 5.03 4.64 -21.18
C GLU A 92 4.34 3.71 -20.19
N ILE A 93 5.06 3.28 -19.14
CA ILE A 93 4.51 2.43 -18.08
C ILE A 93 3.35 3.13 -17.38
N LYS A 94 3.50 4.41 -17.01
CA LYS A 94 2.41 5.16 -16.37
C LYS A 94 1.19 5.27 -17.29
N LYS A 95 1.38 5.62 -18.56
CA LYS A 95 0.25 5.69 -19.53
C LYS A 95 -0.47 4.35 -19.64
N GLN A 96 0.28 3.24 -19.71
CA GLN A 96 -0.30 1.91 -19.76
C GLN A 96 -1.13 1.62 -18.50
N ILE A 97 -0.59 1.86 -17.31
CA ILE A 97 -1.30 1.68 -16.04
C ILE A 97 -2.63 2.45 -16.05
N PHE A 98 -2.60 3.73 -16.41
CA PHE A 98 -3.80 4.57 -16.44
C PHE A 98 -4.82 4.14 -17.51
N SER A 99 -4.40 3.44 -18.57
CA SER A 99 -5.31 2.90 -19.58
C SER A 99 -5.99 1.59 -19.17
N GLU A 100 -5.44 0.89 -18.17
CA GLU A 100 -5.96 -0.37 -17.64
C GLU A 100 -6.85 -0.16 -16.39
N LEU A 101 -6.94 1.08 -15.87
CA LEU A 101 -7.81 1.49 -14.76
C LEU A 101 -9.22 1.85 -15.23
#